data_AF-A0A399IGC2-F1
#
_entry.id   AF-A0A399IGC2-F1
#
_cell.length_a   1.000
_cell.length_b   1.000
_cell.length_c   1.000
_cell.angle_alpha   90.00
_cell.angle_beta   90.00
_cell.angle_gamma   90.00
#
_symmetry.space_group_name_H-M   'P 1'
#
loop_
_entity.id
_entity.type
_entity.pdbx_description
1 polymer ?
#
loop_
_entity_poly.entity_id
_entity_poly.type
_entity_poly.pdbx_seq_one_letter_code
_entity_poly.pdbx_strand_id
1 'polypeptide(L)'
;MSIKRHIIKVFDVTRVSKFLHFFGINPLMLTFRAISGLLRKRYRRQILVFSGVLVIVLGIIMGNRNFAPVNGGVSNASKLTQNLSGAEANASQSNATKATIENGVQIIKMTVDNNGYTLDANYIQKDMPVKLIIAGNQLNPCNNAIVVPSLNIQQSLKSGENLIEFTAKDEDIDFDCWMGMIRGVIKVIDDINTKNI
;
A
#
# COMPACT_ATOMS: atom_id res chain seq x y z
N MET A 1 -14.51 -41.03 -11.82
CA MET A 1 -15.79 -40.48 -11.31
C MET A 1 -15.65 -39.12 -10.57
N SER A 2 -14.48 -38.47 -10.57
CA SER A 2 -14.23 -37.21 -9.84
C SER A 2 -14.39 -35.94 -10.70
N ILE A 3 -13.94 -35.97 -11.96
CA ILE A 3 -13.92 -34.80 -12.87
C ILE A 3 -15.34 -34.32 -13.24
N LYS A 4 -16.29 -35.26 -13.45
CA LYS A 4 -17.69 -34.94 -13.77
C LYS A 4 -18.38 -34.15 -12.64
N ARG A 5 -18.03 -34.41 -11.37
CA ARG A 5 -18.58 -33.71 -10.20
C ARG A 5 -18.05 -32.28 -10.05
N HIS A 6 -16.80 -32.02 -10.45
CA HIS A 6 -16.23 -30.66 -10.45
C HIS A 6 -16.82 -29.79 -11.56
N ILE A 7 -16.96 -30.33 -12.77
CA ILE A 7 -17.54 -29.59 -13.92
C ILE A 7 -18.99 -29.19 -13.64
N ILE A 8 -19.80 -30.09 -13.06
CA ILE A 8 -21.19 -29.82 -12.70
C ILE A 8 -21.29 -28.73 -11.60
N LYS A 9 -20.43 -28.79 -10.57
CA LYS A 9 -20.38 -27.75 -9.52
C LYS A 9 -19.97 -26.38 -10.05
N VAL A 10 -18.99 -26.30 -10.96
CA VAL A 10 -18.55 -25.04 -11.58
C VAL A 10 -19.66 -24.42 -12.43
N PHE A 11 -20.44 -25.25 -13.14
CA PHE A 11 -21.57 -24.79 -13.97
C PHE A 11 -22.75 -24.27 -13.12
N ASP A 12 -23.02 -24.87 -11.96
CA ASP A 12 -24.05 -24.39 -11.02
C ASP A 12 -23.67 -23.05 -10.38
N VAL A 13 -22.42 -22.90 -9.93
CA VAL A 13 -21.94 -21.65 -9.30
C VAL A 13 -21.97 -20.47 -10.27
N THR A 14 -21.61 -20.68 -11.54
CA THR A 14 -21.69 -19.61 -12.55
C THR A 14 -23.12 -19.27 -12.96
N ARG A 15 -24.07 -20.22 -12.92
CA ARG A 15 -25.49 -19.96 -13.18
C ARG A 15 -26.13 -19.16 -12.04
N VAL A 16 -25.85 -19.52 -10.79
CA VAL A 16 -26.33 -18.78 -9.61
C VAL A 16 -25.73 -17.37 -9.57
N SER A 17 -24.44 -17.21 -9.85
CA SER A 17 -23.78 -15.90 -9.90
C SER A 17 -24.38 -14.98 -10.97
N LYS A 18 -24.63 -15.50 -12.19
CA LYS A 18 -25.28 -14.73 -13.27
C LYS A 18 -26.73 -14.36 -12.94
N PHE A 19 -27.46 -15.22 -12.24
CA PHE A 19 -28.84 -14.97 -11.82
C PHE A 19 -28.92 -13.90 -10.71
N LEU A 20 -28.04 -13.95 -9.70
CA LEU A 20 -27.95 -12.90 -8.67
C LEU A 20 -27.52 -11.55 -9.27
N HIS A 21 -26.63 -11.55 -10.25
CA HIS A 21 -26.21 -10.32 -10.95
C HIS A 21 -27.36 -9.70 -11.75
N PHE A 22 -28.19 -10.54 -12.41
CA PHE A 22 -29.37 -10.12 -13.15
C PHE A 22 -30.46 -9.54 -12.25
N PHE A 23 -30.67 -10.09 -11.06
CA PHE A 23 -31.64 -9.56 -10.09
C PHE A 23 -31.14 -8.34 -9.30
N GLY A 24 -29.83 -8.16 -9.15
CA GLY A 24 -29.27 -7.03 -8.40
C GLY A 24 -29.14 -5.76 -9.23
N ILE A 25 -28.41 -5.82 -10.35
CA ILE A 25 -27.90 -4.61 -11.03
C ILE A 25 -28.85 -4.12 -12.13
N ASN A 26 -29.55 -5.04 -12.80
CA ASN A 26 -30.47 -4.67 -13.89
C ASN A 26 -31.70 -3.85 -13.45
N PRO A 27 -32.38 -4.14 -12.32
CA PRO A 27 -33.48 -3.29 -11.87
C PRO A 27 -32.98 -1.90 -11.45
N LEU A 28 -31.77 -1.80 -10.89
CA LEU A 28 -31.17 -0.50 -10.52
C LEU A 28 -30.90 0.38 -11.75
N MET A 29 -30.40 -0.21 -12.84
CA MET A 29 -30.17 0.52 -14.09
C MET A 29 -31.48 0.91 -14.78
N LEU A 30 -32.52 0.08 -14.70
CA LEU A 30 -33.85 0.37 -15.24
C LEU A 30 -34.55 1.50 -14.46
N THR A 31 -34.50 1.48 -13.13
CA THR A 31 -35.08 2.54 -12.29
C THR A 31 -34.34 3.85 -12.48
N PHE A 32 -33.00 3.82 -12.54
CA PHE A 32 -32.20 5.00 -12.85
C PHE A 32 -32.55 5.59 -14.22
N ARG A 33 -32.75 4.76 -15.25
CA ARG A 33 -33.11 5.21 -16.59
C ARG A 33 -34.51 5.82 -16.65
N ALA A 34 -35.48 5.23 -15.95
CA ALA A 34 -36.82 5.80 -15.86
C ALA A 34 -36.80 7.17 -15.15
N ILE A 35 -36.12 7.27 -14.02
CA ILE A 35 -35.98 8.52 -13.25
C ILE A 35 -35.23 9.59 -14.05
N SER A 36 -34.17 9.21 -14.76
CA SER A 36 -33.41 10.11 -15.63
C SER A 36 -34.23 10.63 -16.81
N GLY A 37 -35.16 9.82 -17.34
CA GLY A 37 -36.10 10.23 -18.38
C GLY A 37 -37.12 11.28 -17.92
N LEU A 38 -37.54 11.23 -16.65
CA LEU A 38 -38.46 12.20 -16.04
C LEU A 38 -37.75 13.49 -15.54
N LEU A 39 -36.42 13.56 -15.63
CA LEU A 39 -35.67 14.73 -15.20
C LEU A 39 -35.92 15.93 -16.13
N ARG A 40 -36.52 16.98 -15.57
CA ARG A 40 -36.84 18.24 -16.28
C ARG A 40 -35.60 18.83 -16.97
N LYS A 41 -35.78 19.23 -18.24
CA LYS A 41 -34.75 19.87 -19.10
C LYS A 41 -34.00 21.03 -18.43
N ARG A 42 -34.66 21.73 -17.48
CA ARG A 42 -34.09 22.84 -16.69
C ARG A 42 -32.98 22.40 -15.72
N TYR A 43 -33.13 21.26 -15.05
CA TYR A 43 -32.16 20.77 -14.06
C TYR A 43 -31.06 19.91 -14.69
N ARG A 44 -31.33 19.30 -15.86
CA ARG A 44 -30.35 18.49 -16.59
C ARG A 44 -29.04 19.24 -16.87
N ARG A 45 -29.12 20.52 -17.28
CA ARG A 45 -27.92 21.33 -17.55
C ARG A 45 -27.13 21.64 -16.27
N GLN A 46 -27.81 21.94 -15.17
CA GLN A 46 -27.15 22.22 -13.89
C GLN A 46 -26.45 20.97 -13.35
N ILE A 47 -27.15 19.83 -13.32
CA ILE A 47 -26.59 18.56 -12.85
C ILE A 47 -25.36 18.14 -13.67
N LEU A 48 -25.38 18.31 -15.00
CA LEU A 48 -24.24 18.01 -15.87
C LEU A 48 -23.03 18.91 -15.60
N VAL A 49 -23.23 20.18 -15.29
CA VAL A 49 -22.14 21.11 -14.96
C VAL A 49 -21.58 20.79 -13.57
N PHE A 50 -22.45 20.50 -12.58
CA PHE A 50 -22.03 20.11 -11.24
C PHE A 50 -21.22 18.81 -11.24
N SER A 51 -21.68 17.78 -11.97
CA SER A 51 -20.93 16.52 -12.08
C SER A 51 -19.61 16.71 -12.82
N GLY A 52 -19.57 17.53 -13.87
CA GLY A 52 -18.34 17.87 -14.58
C GLY A 52 -17.31 18.56 -13.68
N VAL A 53 -17.73 19.56 -12.90
CA VAL A 53 -16.85 20.27 -11.95
C VAL A 53 -16.34 19.31 -10.87
N LEU A 54 -17.20 18.44 -10.33
CA LEU A 54 -16.81 17.44 -9.33
C LEU A 54 -15.73 16.49 -9.88
N VAL A 55 -15.90 15.99 -11.11
CA VAL A 55 -14.93 15.09 -11.75
C VAL A 55 -13.61 15.80 -12.02
N ILE A 56 -13.63 17.07 -12.46
CA ILE A 56 -12.39 17.85 -12.64
C ILE A 56 -11.67 18.02 -11.30
N VAL A 57 -12.37 18.35 -10.22
CA VAL A 57 -11.77 18.50 -8.88
C VAL A 57 -11.17 17.17 -8.39
N LEU A 58 -11.90 16.05 -8.53
CA LEU A 58 -11.39 14.73 -8.18
C LEU A 58 -10.19 14.33 -9.04
N GLY A 59 -10.22 14.65 -10.33
CA GLY A 59 -9.11 14.44 -11.27
C GLY A 59 -7.86 15.22 -10.87
N ILE A 60 -8.01 16.48 -10.44
CA ILE A 60 -6.88 17.28 -9.93
C ILE A 60 -6.34 16.68 -8.62
N ILE A 61 -7.20 16.26 -7.69
CA ILE A 61 -6.78 15.63 -6.42
C ILE A 61 -6.02 14.33 -6.66
N MET A 62 -6.48 13.49 -7.59
CA MET A 62 -5.83 12.23 -7.95
C MET A 62 -4.57 12.43 -8.81
N GLY A 63 -4.57 13.44 -9.68
CA GLY A 63 -3.41 13.85 -10.47
C GLY A 63 -2.27 14.34 -9.58
N ASN A 64 -2.56 15.19 -8.60
CA ASN A 64 -1.57 15.66 -7.62
C ASN A 64 -1.00 14.55 -6.74
N ARG A 65 -1.67 13.40 -6.63
CA ARG A 65 -1.17 12.23 -5.89
C ARG A 65 -0.21 11.34 -6.68
N ASN A 66 -0.18 11.44 -8.01
CA ASN A 66 0.65 10.58 -8.87
C ASN A 66 1.78 11.33 -9.60
N PHE A 67 1.80 12.67 -9.57
CA PHE A 67 3.03 13.41 -9.84
C PHE A 67 3.97 13.21 -8.65
N ALA A 68 4.77 12.14 -8.73
CA ALA A 68 5.81 11.78 -7.77
C ALA A 68 6.68 13.01 -7.41
N PRO A 69 7.22 13.08 -6.18
CA PRO A 69 8.15 14.12 -5.77
C PRO A 69 9.49 13.90 -6.48
N VAL A 70 9.56 14.29 -7.74
CA VAL A 70 10.83 14.59 -8.40
C VAL A 70 11.24 15.94 -7.81
N ASN A 71 12.06 15.86 -6.76
CA ASN A 71 12.77 16.97 -6.11
C ASN A 71 11.92 17.90 -5.22
N GLY A 72 11.85 17.57 -3.93
CA GLY A 72 12.03 18.55 -2.84
C GLY A 72 11.13 19.77 -2.77
N GLY A 73 9.82 19.67 -3.06
CA GLY A 73 8.94 20.83 -3.05
C GLY A 73 7.52 20.60 -2.56
N VAL A 74 7.17 21.30 -1.48
CA VAL A 74 5.83 21.80 -1.10
C VAL A 74 4.88 20.85 -0.36
N SER A 75 5.15 20.70 0.93
CA SER A 75 4.38 20.00 1.97
C SER A 75 3.07 20.70 2.42
N ASN A 76 2.42 21.52 1.58
CA ASN A 76 1.27 22.33 2.01
C ASN A 76 -0.09 21.71 1.65
N ALA A 77 -0.18 20.89 0.60
CA ALA A 77 -1.43 20.20 0.23
C ALA A 77 -1.74 18.97 1.10
N SER A 78 -0.71 18.38 1.72
CA SER A 78 -0.87 17.23 2.61
C SER A 78 -1.59 17.59 3.92
N LYS A 79 -1.37 18.80 4.46
CA LYS A 79 -2.00 19.27 5.70
C LYS A 79 -3.50 19.58 5.56
N LEU A 80 -3.95 19.98 4.37
CA LEU A 80 -5.38 20.27 4.14
C LEU A 80 -6.20 18.98 3.94
N THR A 81 -5.58 17.93 3.36
CA THR A 81 -6.23 16.62 3.17
C THR A 81 -6.31 15.84 4.49
N GLN A 82 -5.31 15.99 5.37
CA GLN A 82 -5.27 15.37 6.70
C GLN A 82 -6.38 15.84 7.66
N ASN A 83 -6.97 17.03 7.44
CA ASN A 83 -8.06 17.55 8.29
C ASN A 83 -9.48 17.12 7.83
N LEU A 84 -9.64 16.58 6.62
CA LEU A 84 -10.95 16.13 6.10
C LEU A 84 -11.10 14.61 6.04
N SER A 85 -10.01 13.85 5.98
CA SER A 85 -10.04 12.40 6.16
C SER A 85 -9.53 12.09 7.57
N GLY A 86 -10.42 11.70 8.49
CA GLY A 86 -10.08 11.14 9.80
C GLY A 86 -9.40 9.77 9.71
N ALA A 87 -8.43 9.64 8.81
CA ALA A 87 -7.60 8.48 8.58
C ALA A 87 -6.15 8.95 8.73
N GLU A 88 -5.63 8.78 9.94
CA GLU A 88 -4.22 8.92 10.28
C GLU A 88 -3.43 7.83 9.55
N ALA A 89 -3.01 8.11 8.31
CA ALA A 89 -1.80 7.50 7.79
C ALA A 89 -0.65 8.40 8.23
N ASN A 90 -0.07 8.05 9.39
CA ASN A 90 1.19 8.58 9.90
C ASN A 90 2.29 8.36 8.85
N ALA A 91 2.50 9.34 7.97
CA ALA A 91 3.83 9.58 7.44
C ALA A 91 4.56 10.34 8.54
N SER A 92 5.04 9.59 9.54
CA SER A 92 6.00 10.10 10.52
C SER A 92 7.10 10.80 9.73
N GLN A 93 7.20 12.10 9.96
CA GLN A 93 8.37 12.88 9.60
C GLN A 93 9.52 12.21 10.37
N SER A 94 10.23 11.34 9.67
CA SER A 94 11.27 10.48 10.22
C SER A 94 12.33 11.40 10.78
N ASN A 95 12.38 11.50 12.12
CA ASN A 95 13.66 11.64 12.78
C ASN A 95 14.53 10.54 12.17
N ALA A 96 15.56 10.91 11.43
CA ALA A 96 16.41 9.97 10.71
C ALA A 96 17.12 9.05 11.72
N THR A 97 16.44 7.97 12.10
CA THR A 97 16.96 7.02 13.06
C THR A 97 17.94 6.12 12.31
N LYS A 98 19.19 6.17 12.76
CA LYS A 98 20.32 5.42 12.22
C LYS A 98 20.28 4.00 12.79
N ALA A 99 20.71 3.02 12.00
CA ALA A 99 20.84 1.65 12.49
C ALA A 99 21.88 1.56 13.62
N THR A 100 21.61 0.76 14.64
CA THR A 100 22.57 0.52 15.72
C THR A 100 23.64 -0.44 15.22
N ILE A 101 24.92 -0.06 15.33
CA ILE A 101 26.04 -0.95 15.01
C ILE A 101 26.50 -1.63 16.30
N GLU A 102 26.42 -2.96 16.33
CA GLU A 102 26.99 -3.77 17.41
C GLU A 102 27.99 -4.77 16.80
N ASN A 103 29.23 -4.76 17.30
CA ASN A 103 30.29 -5.72 16.90
C ASN A 103 30.55 -5.81 15.38
N GLY A 104 30.41 -4.69 14.65
CA GLY A 104 30.63 -4.65 13.19
C GLY A 104 29.44 -5.18 12.36
N VAL A 105 28.30 -5.48 13.00
CA VAL A 105 27.04 -5.85 12.34
C VAL A 105 26.01 -4.76 12.60
N GLN A 106 25.27 -4.39 11.56
CA GLN A 106 24.20 -3.42 11.67
C GLN A 106 22.91 -4.12 12.09
N ILE A 107 22.31 -3.70 13.19
CA ILE A 107 21.07 -4.27 13.69
C ILE A 107 19.92 -3.31 13.36
N ILE A 108 18.98 -3.79 12.55
CA ILE A 108 17.73 -3.10 12.27
C ILE A 108 16.59 -3.91 12.87
N LYS A 109 15.67 -3.23 13.53
CA LYS A 109 14.42 -3.83 14.01
C LYS A 109 13.27 -3.32 13.17
N MET A 110 12.38 -4.23 12.82
CA MET A 110 11.15 -3.95 12.09
C MET A 110 9.98 -4.59 12.82
N THR A 111 8.96 -3.81 13.13
CA THR A 111 7.73 -4.31 13.75
C THR A 111 6.65 -4.49 12.70
N VAL A 112 5.95 -5.63 12.76
CA VAL A 112 4.82 -5.94 11.87
C VAL A 112 3.55 -6.03 12.70
N ASP A 113 2.64 -5.10 12.44
CA ASP A 113 1.34 -5.00 13.10
C ASP A 113 0.20 -4.80 12.08
N ASN A 114 -1.01 -4.54 12.57
CA ASN A 114 -2.16 -4.27 11.70
C ASN A 114 -2.01 -2.99 10.88
N ASN A 115 -1.10 -2.09 11.26
CA ASN A 115 -0.85 -0.83 10.56
C ASN A 115 0.19 -0.99 9.45
N GLY A 116 1.00 -2.06 9.48
CA GLY A 116 1.89 -2.45 8.39
C GLY A 116 3.30 -2.80 8.88
N TYR A 117 4.31 -2.35 8.13
CA TYR A 117 5.73 -2.49 8.47
C TYR A 117 6.26 -1.18 9.05
N THR A 118 6.75 -1.22 10.28
CA THR A 118 7.39 -0.08 10.94
C THR A 118 8.86 -0.39 11.16
N LEU A 119 9.75 0.40 10.55
CA LEU A 119 11.19 0.31 10.75
C LEU A 119 11.61 1.20 11.92
N ASP A 120 12.51 0.70 12.77
CA ASP A 120 13.14 1.52 13.80
C ASP A 120 14.27 2.38 13.22
N ALA A 121 14.89 1.94 12.12
CA ALA A 121 15.93 2.67 11.42
C ALA A 121 15.74 2.60 9.90
N ASN A 122 15.86 3.75 9.24
CA ASN A 122 15.69 3.87 7.79
C ASN A 122 17.02 3.87 7.03
N TYR A 123 18.14 4.05 7.72
CA TYR A 123 19.45 4.24 7.11
C TYR A 123 20.44 3.16 7.56
N ILE A 124 21.09 2.53 6.58
CA ILE A 124 22.18 1.56 6.78
C ILE A 124 23.42 1.93 5.98
N GLN A 125 24.56 1.47 6.46
CA GLN A 125 25.84 1.59 5.78
C GLN A 125 26.02 0.52 4.71
N LYS A 126 26.63 0.89 3.58
CA LYS A 126 27.05 -0.04 2.55
C LYS A 126 28.16 -1.00 2.99
N ASP A 127 28.26 -2.14 2.31
CA ASP A 127 29.31 -3.16 2.44
C ASP A 127 29.47 -3.77 3.85
N MET A 128 28.47 -3.57 4.71
CA MET A 128 28.44 -4.11 6.06
C MET A 128 27.32 -5.15 6.21
N PRO A 129 27.55 -6.21 7.01
CA PRO A 129 26.51 -7.20 7.30
C PRO A 129 25.38 -6.55 8.10
N VAL A 130 24.15 -6.82 7.68
CA VAL A 130 22.92 -6.31 8.27
C VAL A 130 22.11 -7.49 8.82
N LYS A 131 21.69 -7.34 10.07
CA LYS A 131 20.79 -8.23 10.77
C LYS A 131 19.45 -7.52 10.94
N LEU A 132 18.48 -7.92 10.14
CA LEU A 132 17.11 -7.43 10.22
C LEU A 132 16.29 -8.36 11.12
N ILE A 133 15.85 -7.83 12.25
CA ILE A 133 15.01 -8.52 13.22
C ILE A 133 13.57 -8.04 13.00
N ILE A 134 12.69 -8.97 12.63
CA ILE A 134 11.29 -8.69 12.30
C ILE A 134 10.40 -9.24 13.41
N ALA A 135 9.80 -8.35 14.19
CA ALA A 135 8.84 -8.69 15.24
C ALA A 135 7.41 -8.78 14.69
N GLY A 136 6.93 -10.00 14.47
CA GLY A 136 5.57 -10.29 14.02
C GLY A 136 4.58 -10.28 15.19
N ASN A 137 4.06 -9.10 15.53
CA ASN A 137 3.11 -8.91 16.65
C ASN A 137 1.67 -9.25 16.25
N GLN A 138 1.20 -8.68 15.13
CA GLN A 138 -0.17 -8.89 14.62
C GLN A 138 -0.11 -9.29 13.15
N LEU A 139 0.12 -10.57 12.90
CA LEU A 139 0.17 -11.12 11.55
C LEU A 139 -1.23 -11.42 11.01
N ASN A 140 -1.45 -11.07 9.75
CA ASN A 140 -2.65 -11.29 8.98
C ASN A 140 -2.28 -11.72 7.55
N PRO A 141 -3.24 -12.16 6.73
CA PRO A 141 -2.95 -12.61 5.36
C PRO A 141 -2.30 -11.55 4.45
N CYS A 142 -2.33 -10.26 4.81
CA CYS A 142 -1.76 -9.17 4.02
C CYS A 142 -0.30 -8.86 4.40
N ASN A 143 0.12 -9.13 5.63
CA ASN A 143 1.44 -8.77 6.17
C ASN A 143 2.29 -9.98 6.63
N ASN A 144 1.80 -11.23 6.45
CA ASN A 144 2.45 -12.47 6.88
C ASN A 144 3.68 -12.90 6.07
N ALA A 145 4.12 -12.12 5.09
CA ALA A 145 5.29 -12.44 4.29
C ALA A 145 5.96 -11.16 3.82
N ILE A 146 7.29 -11.17 3.84
CA ILE A 146 8.14 -10.10 3.33
C ILE A 146 8.84 -10.57 2.07
N VAL A 147 8.90 -9.68 1.08
CA VAL A 147 9.62 -9.85 -0.17
C VAL A 147 10.61 -8.72 -0.30
N VAL A 148 11.88 -9.05 -0.54
CA VAL A 148 12.96 -8.12 -0.81
C VAL A 148 13.49 -8.41 -2.20
N PRO A 149 12.98 -7.74 -3.25
CA PRO A 149 13.30 -8.06 -4.64
C PRO A 149 14.79 -7.94 -4.96
N SER A 150 15.46 -6.90 -4.48
CA SER A 150 16.89 -6.65 -4.74
C SER A 150 17.82 -7.76 -4.22
N LEU A 151 17.37 -8.47 -3.19
CA LEU A 151 18.12 -9.59 -2.59
C LEU A 151 17.56 -10.95 -3.01
N ASN A 152 16.47 -10.98 -3.80
CA ASN A 152 15.71 -12.17 -4.15
C ASN A 152 15.29 -13.00 -2.92
N ILE A 153 14.97 -12.32 -1.81
CA ILE A 153 14.54 -12.94 -0.56
C ILE A 153 13.02 -12.88 -0.49
N GLN A 154 12.38 -14.02 -0.29
CA GLN A 154 10.96 -14.12 0.04
C GLN A 154 10.82 -15.01 1.28
N GLN A 155 10.32 -14.43 2.37
CA GLN A 155 10.22 -15.13 3.65
C GLN A 155 8.84 -14.93 4.26
N SER A 156 8.19 -16.05 4.60
CA SER A 156 6.98 -16.04 5.41
C SER A 156 7.34 -15.72 6.86
N LEU A 157 6.65 -14.73 7.42
CA LEU A 157 6.82 -14.29 8.79
C LEU A 157 6.00 -15.17 9.74
N LYS A 158 6.62 -15.55 10.85
CA LYS A 158 5.97 -16.24 11.98
C LYS A 158 5.72 -15.25 13.12
N SER A 159 4.76 -15.56 13.98
CA SER A 159 4.53 -14.77 15.19
C SER A 159 5.79 -14.78 16.06
N GLY A 160 6.19 -13.62 16.58
CA GLY A 160 7.45 -13.45 17.30
C GLY A 160 8.59 -12.93 16.41
N GLU A 161 9.83 -13.25 16.75
CA GLU A 161 11.02 -12.72 16.07
C GLU A 161 11.39 -13.58 14.85
N ASN A 162 11.57 -12.93 13.70
CA ASN A 162 12.11 -13.53 12.49
C ASN A 162 13.41 -12.81 12.14
N LEU A 163 14.42 -13.57 11.74
CA LEU A 163 15.75 -13.05 11.46
C LEU A 163 16.05 -13.14 9.97
N ILE A 164 16.51 -12.05 9.38
CA ILE A 164 17.02 -11.99 8.02
C ILE A 164 18.42 -11.37 8.07
N GLU A 165 19.40 -12.08 7.54
CA GLU A 165 20.77 -11.60 7.43
C GLU A 165 21.08 -11.36 5.96
N PHE A 166 21.58 -10.16 5.65
CA PHE A 166 21.97 -9.78 4.30
C PHE A 166 23.11 -8.77 4.32
N THR A 167 23.73 -8.55 3.17
CA THR A 167 24.75 -7.51 3.00
C THR A 167 24.22 -6.47 2.01
N ALA A 168 24.19 -5.22 2.44
CA ALA A 168 23.79 -4.11 1.59
C ALA A 168 24.94 -3.70 0.66
N LYS A 169 24.64 -3.49 -0.62
CA LYS A 169 25.56 -2.93 -1.63
C LYS A 169 25.32 -1.43 -1.77
N ASP A 170 25.62 -0.84 -2.91
CA ASP A 170 25.37 0.59 -3.20
C ASP A 170 23.92 0.93 -3.60
N GLU A 171 22.97 -0.02 -3.53
CA GLU A 171 21.58 0.19 -3.93
C GLU A 171 20.62 0.20 -2.73
N ASP A 172 19.62 1.07 -2.78
CA ASP A 172 18.52 1.10 -1.82
C ASP A 172 17.78 -0.24 -1.79
N ILE A 173 17.36 -0.65 -0.60
CA ILE A 173 16.71 -1.95 -0.40
C ILE A 173 15.22 -1.71 -0.22
N ASP A 174 14.49 -1.95 -1.32
CA ASP A 174 13.03 -1.97 -1.32
C ASP A 174 12.52 -3.30 -0.74
N PHE A 175 11.47 -3.23 0.07
CA PHE A 175 10.80 -4.40 0.58
C PHE A 175 9.28 -4.19 0.59
N ASP A 176 8.57 -5.25 0.25
CA ASP A 176 7.13 -5.24 0.12
C ASP A 176 6.51 -6.45 0.81
N CYS A 177 5.20 -6.38 1.10
CA CYS A 177 4.44 -7.58 1.37
C CYS A 177 4.30 -8.43 0.10
N TRP A 178 3.95 -9.71 0.24
CA TRP A 178 3.79 -10.61 -0.91
C TRP A 178 2.76 -10.15 -1.97
N MET A 179 1.84 -9.26 -1.60
CA MET A 179 0.85 -8.65 -2.52
C MET A 179 1.30 -7.31 -3.11
N GLY A 180 2.45 -6.77 -2.68
CA GLY A 180 2.95 -5.46 -3.11
C GLY A 180 2.10 -4.27 -2.65
N MET A 181 1.26 -4.44 -1.62
CA MET A 181 0.40 -3.36 -1.08
C MET A 181 1.10 -2.53 -0.01
N ILE A 182 1.78 -3.19 0.93
CA ILE A 182 2.54 -2.55 2.01
C ILE A 182 3.99 -2.53 1.57
N ARG A 183 4.58 -1.34 1.46
CA ARG A 183 5.92 -1.11 0.91
C ARG A 183 6.76 -0.29 1.85
N GLY A 184 8.06 -0.53 1.85
CA GLY A 184 9.04 0.29 2.56
C GLY A 184 10.38 0.28 1.84
N VAL A 185 11.22 1.24 2.20
CA VAL A 185 12.55 1.41 1.62
C VAL A 185 13.54 1.59 2.75
N ILE A 186 14.61 0.81 2.73
CA ILE A 186 15.79 1.00 3.56
C ILE A 186 16.83 1.73 2.69
N LYS A 187 17.22 2.92 3.13
CA LYS A 187 18.19 3.75 2.42
C LYS A 187 19.60 3.32 2.75
N VAL A 188 20.41 3.11 1.72
CA VAL A 188 21.83 2.82 1.90
C VAL A 188 22.63 4.12 1.79
N ILE A 189 23.50 4.35 2.76
CA ILE A 189 24.38 5.52 2.84
C ILE A 189 25.84 5.08 3.01
N ASP A 190 26.76 5.96 2.61
CA ASP A 190 28.19 5.68 2.66
C ASP A 190 28.73 5.60 4.09
N ASP A 191 28.24 6.44 4.99
CA ASP A 191 28.66 6.49 6.39
C ASP A 191 27.52 6.95 7.30
N ILE A 192 27.12 6.10 8.22
CA ILE A 192 26.10 6.42 9.22
C ILE A 192 26.53 7.52 10.19
N ASN A 193 27.81 7.88 10.26
CA ASN A 193 28.32 8.95 11.14
C ASN A 193 28.25 10.34 10.50
N THR A 194 27.88 10.44 9.22
CA THR A 194 27.68 11.76 8.61
C THR A 194 26.53 12.50 9.32
N LYS A 195 26.89 13.66 9.87
CA LYS A 195 26.08 14.46 10.82
C LYS A 195 25.15 15.45 10.11
N ASN A 196 24.72 15.13 8.88
CA ASN A 196 23.76 15.93 8.13
C ASN A 196 22.84 14.98 7.35
N ILE A 197 21.71 14.66 7.97
CA ILE A 197 20.48 14.25 7.29
C ILE A 197 19.46 15.34 7.58
#